data_AF-A0A7X6SJ80-F1
#
_entry.id   AF-A0A7X6SJ80-F1
#
_cell.length_a   1.000
_cell.length_b   1.000
_cell.length_c   1.000
_cell.angle_alpha   90.00
_cell.angle_beta   90.00
_cell.angle_gamma   90.00
#
_symmetry.space_group_name_H-M   'P 1'
#
loop_
_entity.id
_entity.type
_entity.pdbx_description
1 polymer ?
#
loop_
_entity_poly.entity_id
_entity_poly.type
_entity_poly.pdbx_seq_one_letter_code
_entity_poly.pdbx_strand_id
1 'polypeptide(L)'
;MGVDVRTSTKVIDVDNLGLEVEGPDGQRSRIESKAKVWAAGVSASPLGQQLAAQSESGLDRAGRVEVTPELTLKGRPEVFVVGDLMSLDGLPGVA
;
A
#
# COMPACT_ATOMS: atom_id res chain seq x y z
N MET A 1 -25.32 16.29 5.08
CA MET A 1 -24.43 15.21 5.53
C MET A 1 -23.24 15.88 6.20
N GLY A 2 -23.08 15.77 7.52
CA GLY A 2 -22.12 16.54 8.32
C GLY A 2 -20.69 15.98 8.28
N VAL A 3 -20.11 15.82 7.08
CA VAL A 3 -18.76 15.30 6.88
C VAL A 3 -17.83 16.46 6.50
N ASP A 4 -16.71 16.60 7.22
CA ASP A 4 -15.59 17.50 6.87
C ASP A 4 -14.58 16.71 6.02
N VAL A 5 -14.32 17.16 4.79
CA VAL A 5 -13.43 16.48 3.82
C VAL A 5 -12.16 17.31 3.64
N ARG A 6 -11.01 16.70 3.95
CA ARG A 6 -9.69 17.32 3.83
C ARG A 6 -8.83 16.56 2.84
N THR A 7 -8.76 17.05 1.59
CA THR A 7 -7.87 16.50 0.55
C THR A 7 -6.47 17.10 0.68
N SER A 8 -5.48 16.49 0.00
CA SER A 8 -4.08 16.95 0.02
C SER A 8 -3.53 17.12 1.45
N THR A 9 -4.03 16.32 2.39
CA THR A 9 -3.72 16.40 3.82
C THR A 9 -3.16 15.06 4.25
N LYS A 10 -1.92 15.06 4.74
CA LYS A 10 -1.19 13.84 5.12
C LYS A 10 -1.25 13.70 6.64
N VAL A 11 -1.67 12.54 7.12
CA VAL A 11 -1.50 12.21 8.55
C VAL A 11 -0.02 11.93 8.82
N ILE A 12 0.54 12.59 9.83
CA ILE A 12 1.97 12.51 10.18
C ILE A 12 2.23 11.89 11.54
N ASP A 13 1.24 11.90 12.44
CA ASP A 13 1.30 11.20 13.72
C ASP A 13 -0.11 10.84 14.21
N VAL A 14 -0.21 9.82 15.07
CA VAL A 14 -1.46 9.35 15.66
C VAL A 14 -1.23 8.93 17.11
N ASP A 15 -2.07 9.43 18.01
CA ASP A 15 -2.06 9.03 19.42
C ASP A 15 -3.46 8.59 19.90
N ASN A 16 -3.60 8.39 21.21
CA ASN A 16 -4.86 7.96 21.81
C ASN A 16 -5.98 9.01 21.70
N LEU A 17 -5.64 10.30 21.62
CA LEU A 17 -6.56 11.43 21.67
C LEU A 17 -6.84 12.04 20.28
N GLY A 18 -5.98 11.81 19.28
CA GLY A 18 -6.18 12.36 17.95
C GLY A 18 -5.10 11.98 16.95
N LEU A 19 -4.99 12.81 15.92
CA LEU A 19 -3.97 12.71 14.88
C LEU A 19 -3.41 14.10 14.54
N GLU A 20 -2.14 14.15 14.18
CA GLU A 20 -1.50 15.31 13.57
C GLU A 20 -1.53 15.18 12.06
N VAL A 21 -1.86 16.27 11.37
CA VAL A 21 -1.93 16.33 9.91
C VAL A 21 -1.11 17.49 9.37
N GLU A 22 -0.52 17.28 8.20
CA GLU A 22 0.19 18.29 7.42
C GLU A 22 -0.64 18.62 6.18
N GLY A 23 -1.00 19.90 6.04
CA GLY A 23 -1.78 20.43 4.92
C GLY A 23 -0.94 20.71 3.67
N PRO A 24 -1.57 21.13 2.56
CA PRO A 24 -0.89 21.40 1.30
C PRO A 24 0.08 22.60 1.35
N ASP A 25 -0.08 23.48 2.33
CA ASP A 25 0.80 24.61 2.64
C ASP A 25 1.96 24.23 3.57
N GLY A 26 2.05 22.95 3.97
CA GLY A 26 3.03 22.46 4.93
C GLY A 26 2.70 22.77 6.39
N GLN A 27 1.56 23.42 6.67
CA GLN A 27 1.16 23.69 8.05
C GLN A 27 0.69 22.43 8.74
N ARG A 28 1.06 22.30 10.01
CA ARG A 28 0.64 21.19 10.87
C ARG A 28 -0.53 21.61 11.73
N SER A 29 -1.51 20.72 11.85
CA SER A 29 -2.67 20.92 12.73
C SER A 29 -3.09 19.61 13.35
N ARG A 30 -3.89 19.69 14.42
CA ARG A 30 -4.36 18.53 15.17
C ARG A 30 -5.86 18.31 14.95
N ILE A 31 -6.25 17.05 14.81
CA ILE A 31 -7.65 16.62 14.78
C ILE A 31 -7.88 15.73 16.01
N GLU A 32 -8.65 16.23 16.96
CA GLU A 32 -9.07 15.46 18.13
C GLU A 32 -10.07 14.37 17.71
N SER A 33 -9.76 13.12 18.03
CA SER A 33 -10.67 12.00 17.82
C SER A 33 -10.35 10.80 18.70
N LYS A 34 -11.39 10.22 19.29
CA LYS A 34 -11.31 8.93 19.98
C LYS A 34 -11.29 7.75 19.01
N ALA A 35 -12.08 7.82 17.95
CA ALA A 35 -12.22 6.75 16.95
C ALA A 35 -11.46 7.10 15.67
N LYS A 36 -10.54 6.22 15.26
CA LYS A 36 -9.75 6.38 14.04
C LYS A 36 -9.89 5.10 13.22
N VAL A 37 -10.33 5.25 11.98
CA VAL A 37 -10.39 4.15 11.00
C VAL A 37 -9.33 4.43 9.96
N TRP A 38 -8.40 3.48 9.77
CA TRP A 38 -7.28 3.65 8.85
C TRP A 38 -7.50 2.78 7.61
N ALA A 39 -7.76 3.43 6.48
CA ALA A 39 -7.94 2.78 5.19
C ALA A 39 -6.87 3.24 4.17
N ALA A 40 -5.70 3.66 4.66
CA ALA A 40 -4.61 4.17 3.83
C ALA A 40 -3.42 3.22 3.80
N GLY A 41 -2.84 3.03 2.62
CA GLY A 41 -1.65 2.22 2.42
C GLY A 41 -1.91 0.72 2.51
N VAL A 42 -1.50 -0.02 1.48
CA VAL A 42 -1.46 -1.48 1.50
C VAL A 42 -0.01 -1.92 1.36
N SER A 43 0.40 -2.80 2.26
CA SER A 43 1.65 -3.53 2.15
C SER A 43 1.32 -4.95 1.71
N ALA A 44 2.12 -5.47 0.79
CA ALA A 44 1.95 -6.82 0.29
C ALA A 44 2.20 -7.87 1.40
N SER A 45 1.60 -9.04 1.21
CA SER A 45 1.80 -10.19 2.09
C SER A 45 3.28 -10.60 2.19
N PRO A 46 3.77 -11.04 3.37
CA PRO A 46 5.11 -11.63 3.51
C PRO A 46 5.40 -12.78 2.54
N LEU A 47 4.37 -13.44 2.00
CA LEU A 47 4.49 -14.46 0.96
C LEU A 47 5.27 -13.94 -0.26
N GLY A 48 5.12 -12.66 -0.63
CA GLY A 48 5.82 -12.08 -1.77
C GLY A 48 7.34 -12.23 -1.66
N GLN A 49 7.89 -11.93 -0.48
CA GLN A 49 9.33 -12.10 -0.21
C GLN A 49 9.79 -13.55 -0.35
N GLN A 50 8.97 -14.50 0.10
CA GLN A 50 9.31 -15.93 -0.01
C GLN A 50 9.32 -16.40 -1.46
N LEU A 51 8.41 -15.89 -2.30
CA LEU A 51 8.36 -16.22 -3.73
C LEU A 51 9.54 -15.61 -4.48
N ALA A 52 9.85 -14.33 -4.23
CA ALA A 52 11.00 -13.65 -4.82
C ALA A 52 12.32 -14.33 -4.45
N ALA A 53 12.48 -14.78 -3.20
CA ALA A 53 13.69 -15.51 -2.76
C ALA A 53 13.88 -16.88 -3.46
N GLN A 54 12.84 -17.42 -4.08
CA GLN A 54 12.82 -18.75 -4.70
C GLN A 54 12.62 -18.72 -6.22
N SER A 55 12.61 -17.52 -6.82
CA SER A 55 12.40 -17.31 -8.26
C SER A 55 13.29 -16.18 -8.76
N GLU A 56 13.21 -15.90 -10.06
CA GLU A 56 13.91 -14.76 -10.68
C GLU A 56 13.04 -13.48 -10.67
N SER A 57 11.89 -13.53 -10.01
CA SER A 57 10.98 -12.39 -9.85
C SER A 57 11.45 -11.45 -8.74
N GLY A 58 11.46 -10.15 -9.03
CA GLY A 58 11.70 -9.11 -8.05
C GLY A 58 10.47 -8.75 -7.22
N LEU A 59 10.62 -7.74 -6.37
CA LEU A 59 9.53 -7.11 -5.62
C LEU A 59 9.47 -5.63 -5.93
N ASP A 60 8.27 -5.06 -5.96
CA ASP A 60 8.10 -3.62 -5.95
C ASP A 60 8.27 -3.01 -4.55
N ARG A 61 8.18 -1.68 -4.44
CA ARG A 61 8.33 -0.95 -3.17
C ARG A 61 7.28 -1.32 -2.11
N ALA A 62 6.13 -1.84 -2.51
CA ALA A 62 5.07 -2.26 -1.61
C ALA A 62 5.20 -3.74 -1.20
N GLY A 63 6.17 -4.46 -1.77
CA GLY A 63 6.43 -5.88 -1.54
C GLY A 63 5.64 -6.81 -2.47
N ARG A 64 5.01 -6.28 -3.53
CA ARG A 64 4.28 -7.07 -4.53
C ARG A 64 5.27 -7.75 -5.47
N VAL A 65 4.92 -8.94 -5.95
CA VAL A 65 5.80 -9.79 -6.77
C VAL A 65 5.73 -9.40 -8.23
N GLU A 66 6.89 -9.12 -8.84
CA GLU A 66 6.97 -8.91 -10.27
C GLU A 66 6.59 -10.17 -11.04
N VAL A 67 5.65 -10.05 -11.97
CA VAL A 67 5.19 -11.15 -12.83
C VAL A 67 5.52 -10.89 -14.30
N THR A 68 5.52 -11.96 -15.10
CA THR A 68 5.52 -11.86 -16.56
C THR A 68 4.14 -11.37 -17.07
N PRO A 69 4.00 -11.02 -18.36
CA PRO A 69 2.69 -10.67 -18.95
C PRO A 69 1.63 -11.77 -18.82
N GLU A 70 2.05 -13.03 -18.69
CA GLU A 70 1.20 -14.20 -18.45
C GLU A 70 0.82 -14.39 -16.97
N LEU A 71 1.24 -13.45 -16.11
CA LEU A 71 1.01 -13.45 -14.65
C LEU A 71 1.74 -14.57 -13.90
N THR A 72 2.85 -15.04 -14.46
CA THR A 72 3.68 -16.08 -13.87
C THR A 72 4.96 -15.53 -13.25
N LEU A 73 5.59 -16.30 -12.37
CA LEU A 73 6.91 -16.00 -11.85
C LEU A 73 7.98 -16.22 -12.94
N LYS A 74 8.99 -15.33 -12.99
CA LYS A 74 10.15 -15.52 -13.86
C LYS A 74 10.89 -16.82 -13.47
N GLY A 75 11.12 -17.68 -14.46
CA GLY A 75 11.75 -19.00 -14.27
C GLY A 75 10.82 -20.09 -13.73
N ARG A 76 9.54 -19.79 -13.45
CA ARG A 76 8.54 -20.74 -12.93
C ARG A 76 7.17 -20.54 -13.58
N PRO A 77 7.02 -20.90 -14.88
CA PRO A 77 5.78 -20.68 -15.64
C PRO A 77 4.57 -21.47 -15.10
N GLU A 78 4.79 -22.43 -14.22
CA GLU A 78 3.75 -23.19 -13.53
C GLU A 78 3.12 -22.46 -12.33
N VAL A 79 3.71 -21.34 -11.89
CA VAL A 79 3.26 -20.58 -10.71
C VAL A 79 2.72 -19.22 -11.13
N PHE A 80 1.43 -18.99 -10.83
CA PHE A 80 0.74 -17.74 -11.11
C PHE A 80 0.62 -16.87 -9.85
N VAL A 81 0.80 -15.55 -9.99
CA VAL A 81 0.54 -14.57 -8.93
C VAL A 81 -0.48 -13.55 -9.45
N VAL A 82 -1.60 -13.43 -8.74
CA VAL A 82 -2.75 -12.61 -9.14
C VAL A 82 -3.27 -11.77 -7.98
N GLY A 83 -4.14 -10.80 -8.28
CA GLY A 83 -4.70 -9.90 -7.28
C GLY A 83 -3.66 -8.96 -6.68
N ASP A 84 -3.86 -8.51 -5.45
CA ASP A 84 -3.07 -7.40 -4.87
C ASP A 84 -1.60 -7.73 -4.62
N LEU A 85 -1.23 -9.01 -4.70
CA LEU A 85 0.16 -9.45 -4.55
C LEU A 85 0.97 -9.31 -5.84
N MET A 86 0.34 -9.13 -7.02
CA MET A 86 1.07 -9.00 -8.28
C MET A 86 1.63 -7.59 -8.48
N SER A 87 2.69 -7.48 -9.27
CA SER A 87 3.18 -6.23 -9.85
C SER A 87 3.51 -6.48 -11.33
N LEU A 88 2.82 -5.75 -12.20
CA LEU A 88 3.06 -5.76 -13.64
C LEU A 88 3.01 -4.32 -14.13
N ASP A 89 4.05 -3.87 -14.82
CA ASP A 89 4.12 -2.58 -15.52
C ASP A 89 3.64 -1.35 -14.70
N GLY A 90 3.86 -1.38 -13.38
CA GLY A 90 3.45 -0.28 -12.48
C GLY A 90 1.94 -0.14 -12.30
N LEU A 91 1.16 -1.17 -12.62
CA LEU A 91 -0.30 -1.17 -12.39
C LEU A 91 -0.62 -0.85 -10.91
N PRO A 92 -1.66 -0.03 -10.68
CA PRO A 92 -2.05 0.33 -9.33
C PRO A 92 -2.50 -0.92 -8.57
N GLY A 93 -2.06 -1.04 -7.31
CA GLY A 93 -2.66 -1.99 -6.39
C GLY A 93 -4.08 -1.55 -6.09
N VAL A 94 -5.01 -2.49 -6.07
CA VAL A 94 -6.37 -2.23 -5.59
C VAL A 94 -6.36 -2.57 -4.10
N ALA A 95 -7.05 -1.75 -3.30
CA ALA A 95 -7.16 -1.89 -1.85
C ALA A 95 -8.59 -1.55 -1.44
#